data_AF-C0QHT0-F1
#
_entry.id   AF-C0QHT0-F1
#
_cell.length_a   1.000
_cell.length_b   1.000
_cell.length_c   1.000
_cell.angle_alpha   90.00
_cell.angle_beta   90.00
_cell.angle_gamma   90.00
#
_symmetry.space_group_name_H-M   'P 1'
#
loop_
_entity.id
_entity.type
_entity.pdbx_description
1 polymer ?
#
loop_
_entity_poly.entity_id
_entity_poly.type
_entity_poly.pdbx_seq_one_letter_code
_entity_poly.pdbx_strand_id
1 'polypeptide(L)'
;MNSKKIALEKFDQLRIQVESLINLHDFPSDSPAVEGVFRLIHELRTLQMEVAQQNEALHCCRQELSQANSAMTTLMEKMNQIRNEVENTVHASIRRLILPYVDKLKHGPLQQDQKTLVGILESNLLEIVRPFVADMNAMDESFTPMEIQIAHLVREGRTNKEIALILTIAPRTVGFHRENIRRKLGINNKKVNLRSVLLSCG
;
A
#
# COMPACT_ATOMS: atom_id res chain seq x y z
N MET A 1 27.89 -17.29 12.69
CA MET A 1 29.10 -17.65 13.48
C MET A 1 29.29 -19.15 13.78
N ASN A 2 28.32 -19.91 14.33
CA ASN A 2 28.58 -21.30 14.78
C ASN A 2 28.85 -22.30 13.63
N SER A 3 28.14 -22.18 12.50
CA SER A 3 28.27 -23.13 11.37
C SER A 3 29.60 -23.07 10.62
N LYS A 4 30.24 -21.89 10.54
CA LYS A 4 31.55 -21.71 9.89
C LYS A 4 32.66 -22.42 10.66
N LYS A 5 32.62 -22.35 12.00
CA LYS A 5 33.57 -23.03 12.89
C LYS A 5 33.42 -24.55 12.80
N ILE A 6 32.18 -25.05 12.83
CA ILE A 6 31.87 -26.48 12.69
C ILE A 6 32.35 -27.04 11.34
N ALA A 7 32.16 -26.28 10.24
CA ALA A 7 32.61 -26.70 8.92
C ALA A 7 34.15 -26.73 8.82
N LEU A 8 34.84 -25.78 9.44
CA LEU A 8 36.31 -25.75 9.50
C LEU A 8 36.86 -26.96 10.27
N GLU A 9 36.31 -27.24 11.46
CA GLU A 9 36.72 -28.35 12.31
C GLU A 9 36.51 -29.70 11.59
N LYS A 10 35.37 -29.86 10.92
CA LYS A 10 35.06 -31.07 10.14
C LYS A 10 36.00 -31.24 8.95
N PHE A 11 36.41 -30.14 8.30
CA PHE A 11 37.37 -30.20 7.21
C PHE A 11 38.76 -30.60 7.69
N ASP A 12 39.23 -30.02 8.81
CA ASP A 12 40.55 -30.37 9.36
C ASP A 12 40.58 -31.85 9.81
N GLN A 13 39.48 -32.37 10.36
CA GLN A 13 39.33 -33.80 10.63
C GLN A 13 39.43 -34.67 9.37
N LEU A 14 38.72 -34.29 8.30
CA LEU A 14 38.75 -35.02 7.03
C LEU A 14 40.14 -34.98 6.37
N ARG A 15 40.85 -33.84 6.46
CA ARG A 15 42.22 -33.73 5.97
C ARG A 15 43.16 -34.70 6.69
N ILE A 16 43.10 -34.73 8.03
CA ILE A 16 43.91 -35.65 8.84
C ILE A 16 43.59 -37.11 8.51
N GLN A 17 42.33 -37.44 8.25
CA GLN A 17 41.92 -38.79 7.81
C GLN A 17 42.48 -39.15 6.42
N VAL A 18 42.51 -38.20 5.49
CA VAL A 18 43.10 -38.43 4.16
C VAL A 18 44.61 -38.63 4.28
N GLU A 19 45.30 -37.82 5.08
CA GLU A 19 46.74 -37.96 5.34
C GLU A 19 47.09 -39.32 5.98
N SER A 20 46.27 -39.82 6.92
CA SER A 20 46.49 -41.13 7.54
C SER A 20 46.25 -42.31 6.59
N LEU A 21 45.24 -42.23 5.73
CA LEU A 21 44.93 -43.25 4.72
C LEU A 21 46.04 -43.37 3.66
N ILE A 22 46.63 -42.24 3.25
CA ILE A 22 47.74 -42.21 2.29
C ILE A 22 48.98 -42.90 2.88
N ASN A 23 49.30 -42.61 4.15
CA ASN A 23 50.44 -43.21 4.85
C ASN A 23 50.27 -44.71 5.12
N LEU A 24 49.04 -45.22 5.21
CA LEU A 24 48.76 -46.65 5.45
C LEU A 24 48.96 -47.54 4.21
N HIS A 25 49.05 -46.95 3.02
CA HIS A 25 49.09 -47.67 1.74
C HIS A 25 50.44 -47.59 1.01
N ASP A 26 51.53 -47.19 1.69
CA ASP A 26 52.88 -47.05 1.10
C ASP A 26 52.89 -46.21 -0.19
N PHE A 27 51.93 -45.30 -0.34
CA PHE A 27 51.98 -44.32 -1.42
C PHE A 27 53.11 -43.34 -1.09
N PRO A 28 54.12 -43.17 -1.97
CA PRO A 28 55.15 -42.19 -1.73
C PRO A 28 54.48 -40.82 -1.62
N SER A 29 54.64 -40.18 -0.46
CA SER A 29 54.05 -38.87 -0.14
C SER A 29 54.46 -37.81 -1.16
N ASP A 30 55.63 -38.00 -1.78
CA ASP A 30 56.20 -37.16 -2.85
C ASP A 30 55.65 -37.47 -4.25
N SER A 31 54.65 -38.35 -4.37
CA SER A 31 54.01 -38.63 -5.65
C SER A 31 53.29 -37.38 -6.16
N PRO A 32 53.57 -36.91 -7.39
CA PRO A 32 52.94 -35.72 -7.95
C PRO A 32 51.40 -35.85 -8.05
N ALA A 33 50.87 -37.08 -8.06
CA ALA A 33 49.43 -37.33 -8.01
C ALA A 33 48.82 -37.03 -6.62
N VAL A 34 49.55 -37.34 -5.54
CA VAL A 34 49.11 -37.09 -4.16
C VAL A 34 49.16 -35.60 -3.84
N GLU A 35 50.23 -34.91 -4.24
CA GLU A 35 50.37 -33.46 -4.12
C GLU A 35 49.26 -32.70 -4.88
N GLY A 36 48.90 -33.17 -6.07
CA GLY A 36 47.80 -32.62 -6.86
C GLY A 36 46.44 -32.74 -6.16
N VAL A 37 46.18 -33.85 -5.47
CA VAL A 37 44.94 -34.06 -4.70
C VAL A 37 44.87 -33.11 -3.51
N PHE A 38 45.96 -32.93 -2.75
CA PHE A 38 45.99 -31.97 -1.65
C PHE A 38 45.77 -30.52 -2.11
N ARG A 39 46.35 -30.13 -3.25
CA ARG A 39 46.12 -28.80 -3.84
C ARG A 39 44.64 -28.59 -4.18
N LEU A 40 44.01 -29.55 -4.85
CA LEU A 40 42.57 -29.48 -5.21
C LEU A 40 41.66 -29.44 -3.97
N ILE A 41 41.99 -30.21 -2.92
CA ILE A 41 41.26 -30.19 -1.65
C ILE A 41 41.37 -28.82 -0.98
N HIS A 42 42.57 -28.22 -0.99
CA HIS A 42 42.78 -26.87 -0.47
C HIS A 42 42.02 -25.81 -1.28
N GLU A 43 42.09 -25.85 -2.62
CA GLU A 43 41.34 -24.95 -3.51
C GLU A 43 39.83 -25.06 -3.27
N LEU A 44 39.29 -26.28 -3.18
CA LEU A 44 37.88 -26.51 -2.89
C LEU A 44 37.46 -25.96 -1.52
N ARG A 45 38.32 -26.05 -0.50
CA ARG A 45 38.09 -25.41 0.82
C ARG A 45 38.02 -23.89 0.69
N THR A 46 38.98 -23.30 -0.02
CA THR A 46 39.03 -21.83 -0.17
C THR A 46 37.77 -21.31 -0.86
N LEU A 47 37.34 -21.97 -1.94
CA LEU A 47 36.11 -21.64 -2.65
C LEU A 47 34.87 -21.81 -1.76
N GLN A 48 34.79 -22.88 -0.96
CA GLN A 48 33.69 -23.07 -0.02
C GLN A 48 33.64 -22.00 1.07
N MET A 49 34.80 -21.59 1.59
CA MET A 49 34.90 -20.52 2.57
C MET A 49 34.47 -19.17 1.99
N GLU A 50 34.83 -18.89 0.73
CA GLU A 50 34.44 -17.68 0.02
C GLU A 50 32.93 -17.64 -0.23
N VAL A 51 32.34 -18.73 -0.74
CA VAL A 51 30.88 -18.85 -0.91
C VAL A 51 30.14 -18.66 0.41
N ALA A 52 30.65 -19.25 1.51
CA ALA A 52 30.04 -19.07 2.83
C ALA A 52 30.09 -17.61 3.30
N GLN A 53 31.19 -16.90 3.06
CA GLN A 53 31.31 -15.47 3.37
C GLN A 53 30.37 -14.62 2.52
N GLN A 54 30.31 -14.86 1.22
CA GLN A 54 29.39 -14.17 0.32
C GLN A 54 27.93 -14.38 0.73
N ASN A 55 27.55 -15.61 1.11
CA ASN A 55 26.20 -15.91 1.58
C ASN A 55 25.86 -15.20 2.90
N GLU A 56 26.80 -15.13 3.85
CA GLU A 56 26.59 -14.41 5.12
C GLU A 56 26.44 -12.91 4.87
N ALA A 57 27.29 -12.31 4.02
CA ALA A 57 27.19 -10.91 3.61
C ALA A 57 25.87 -10.61 2.89
N LEU A 58 25.44 -11.50 1.98
CA LEU A 58 24.18 -11.38 1.24
C LEU A 58 22.97 -11.45 2.19
N HIS A 59 23.02 -12.33 3.20
CA HIS A 59 21.97 -12.42 4.21
C HIS A 59 21.85 -11.12 5.02
N CYS A 60 22.97 -10.55 5.48
CA CYS A 60 22.99 -9.27 6.18
C CYS A 60 22.43 -8.14 5.31
N CYS A 61 22.91 -8.01 4.07
CA CYS A 61 22.43 -7.00 3.12
C CYS A 61 20.93 -7.13 2.84
N ARG A 62 20.43 -8.36 2.66
CA ARG A 62 19.00 -8.61 2.47
C ARG A 62 18.17 -8.20 3.69
N GLN A 63 18.67 -8.44 4.90
CA GLN A 63 18.00 -8.06 6.14
C GLN A 63 17.94 -6.54 6.28
N GLU A 64 19.04 -5.83 6.02
CA GLU A 64 19.09 -4.36 6.01
C GLU A 64 18.10 -3.77 5.00
N LEU A 65 18.07 -4.31 3.77
CA LEU A 65 17.12 -3.88 2.75
C LEU A 65 15.67 -4.12 3.17
N SER A 66 15.39 -5.28 3.78
CA SER A 66 14.05 -5.57 4.31
C SER A 66 13.64 -4.60 5.42
N GLN A 67 14.56 -4.21 6.30
CA GLN A 67 14.29 -3.23 7.35
C GLN A 67 14.06 -1.84 6.76
N ALA A 68 14.88 -1.42 5.79
CA ALA A 68 14.71 -0.15 5.09
C ALA A 68 13.36 -0.08 4.37
N ASN A 69 12.95 -1.14 3.68
CA ASN A 69 11.65 -1.22 3.01
C ASN A 69 10.48 -1.16 4.01
N SER A 70 10.59 -1.84 5.15
CA SER A 70 9.58 -1.80 6.21
C SER A 70 9.44 -0.39 6.81
N ALA A 71 10.57 0.27 7.08
CA ALA A 71 10.61 1.65 7.55
C ALA A 71 9.99 2.61 6.53
N MET A 72 10.31 2.46 5.25
CA MET A 72 9.73 3.25 4.15
C MET A 72 8.22 3.05 4.05
N THR A 73 7.74 1.81 4.15
CA THR A 73 6.30 1.49 4.14
C THR A 73 5.58 2.18 5.31
N THR A 74 6.16 2.09 6.51
CA THR A 74 5.62 2.76 7.71
C THR A 74 5.60 4.28 7.55
N LEU A 75 6.63 4.86 6.93
CA LEU A 75 6.69 6.29 6.64
C LEU A 75 5.60 6.71 5.64
N MET A 76 5.38 5.93 4.57
CA MET A 76 4.30 6.18 3.61
C MET A 76 2.93 6.16 4.28
N GLU A 77 2.68 5.18 5.15
CA GLU A 77 1.44 5.09 5.93
C GLU A 77 1.25 6.33 6.82
N LYS A 78 2.30 6.76 7.53
CA LYS A 78 2.26 7.97 8.35
C LYS A 78 2.02 9.24 7.53
N MET A 79 2.65 9.37 6.38
CA MET A 79 2.45 10.52 5.50
C MET A 79 1.00 10.58 5.00
N ASN A 80 0.41 9.44 4.63
CA ASN A 80 -1.00 9.37 4.25
C ASN A 80 -1.93 9.73 5.42
N GLN A 81 -1.63 9.27 6.64
CA GLN A 81 -2.38 9.64 7.84
C GLN A 81 -2.34 11.15 8.09
N ILE A 82 -1.15 11.75 8.08
CA ILE A 82 -0.97 13.20 8.28
C ILE A 82 -1.71 13.99 7.20
N ARG A 83 -1.59 13.56 5.93
CA ARG A 83 -2.34 14.18 4.83
C ARG A 83 -3.84 14.16 5.14
N ASN A 84 -4.41 12.99 5.45
CA ASN A 84 -5.83 12.85 5.75
C ASN A 84 -6.27 13.67 6.99
N GLU A 85 -5.43 13.82 8.01
CA GLU A 85 -5.72 14.68 9.17
C GLU A 85 -5.81 16.15 8.79
N VAL A 86 -4.87 16.63 7.98
CA VAL A 86 -4.88 18.01 7.45
C VAL A 86 -6.10 18.22 6.57
N GLU A 87 -6.40 17.28 5.68
CA GLU A 87 -7.58 17.28 4.80
C GLU A 87 -8.87 17.47 5.60
N ASN A 88 -9.09 16.60 6.58
CA ASN A 88 -10.28 16.63 7.41
C ASN A 88 -10.40 17.93 8.22
N THR A 89 -9.27 18.42 8.75
CA THR A 89 -9.24 19.66 9.54
C THR A 89 -9.57 20.88 8.69
N VAL A 90 -8.95 21.00 7.50
CA VAL A 90 -9.17 22.11 6.57
C VAL A 90 -10.59 22.07 6.01
N HIS A 91 -11.07 20.90 5.57
CA HIS A 91 -12.43 20.74 5.07
C HIS A 91 -13.47 21.10 6.14
N ALA A 92 -13.33 20.60 7.37
CA ALA A 92 -14.23 20.92 8.47
C ALA A 92 -14.21 22.42 8.80
N SER A 93 -13.03 23.04 8.80
CA SER A 93 -12.86 24.47 9.07
C SER A 93 -13.54 25.33 7.99
N ILE A 94 -13.34 25.02 6.71
CA ILE A 94 -13.95 25.77 5.60
C ILE A 94 -15.48 25.62 5.62
N ARG A 95 -16.00 24.39 5.81
CA ARG A 95 -17.45 24.16 5.90
C ARG A 95 -18.11 24.86 7.08
N ARG A 96 -17.41 24.94 8.22
CA ARG A 96 -17.97 25.51 9.46
C ARG A 96 -17.77 27.01 9.60
N LEU A 97 -16.66 27.55 9.09
CA LEU A 97 -16.23 28.93 9.32
C LEU A 97 -16.34 29.83 8.10
N ILE A 98 -16.35 29.29 6.88
CA ILE A 98 -16.31 30.12 5.66
C ILE A 98 -17.61 29.99 4.86
N LEU A 99 -18.02 28.76 4.51
CA LEU A 99 -19.22 28.53 3.70
C LEU A 99 -20.51 29.16 4.26
N PRO A 100 -20.78 29.17 5.58
CA PRO A 100 -22.00 29.79 6.10
C PRO A 100 -22.07 31.30 5.80
N TYR A 101 -20.94 31.97 5.64
CA TYR A 101 -20.87 33.38 5.28
C TYR A 101 -20.97 33.58 3.76
N VAL A 102 -20.40 32.68 2.96
CA VAL A 102 -20.58 32.67 1.50
C VAL A 102 -22.06 32.48 1.14
N ASP A 103 -22.75 31.55 1.81
CA ASP A 103 -24.20 31.33 1.65
C ASP A 103 -25.01 32.54 2.09
N LYS A 104 -24.69 33.13 3.25
CA LYS A 104 -25.33 34.37 3.72
C LYS A 104 -25.17 35.51 2.72
N LEU A 105 -23.99 35.67 2.12
CA LEU A 105 -23.74 36.68 1.11
C LEU A 105 -24.58 36.42 -0.15
N LYS A 106 -24.63 35.17 -0.65
CA LYS A 106 -25.44 34.79 -1.81
C LYS A 106 -26.93 35.10 -1.66
N HIS A 107 -27.48 34.91 -0.46
CA HIS A 107 -28.90 35.14 -0.17
C HIS A 107 -29.23 36.61 0.16
N GLY A 108 -28.23 37.48 0.27
CA GLY A 108 -28.41 38.91 0.50
C GLY A 108 -28.77 39.70 -0.78
N PRO A 109 -29.18 40.98 -0.63
CA PRO A 109 -29.43 41.87 -1.75
C PRO A 109 -28.11 42.34 -2.37
N LEU A 110 -27.50 41.48 -3.19
CA LEU A 110 -26.28 41.77 -3.93
C LEU A 110 -26.57 42.25 -5.36
N GLN A 111 -25.75 43.19 -5.84
CA GLN A 111 -25.71 43.56 -7.27
C GLN A 111 -25.15 42.40 -8.11
N GLN A 112 -25.42 42.39 -9.42
CA GLN A 112 -25.07 41.27 -10.30
C GLN A 112 -23.55 40.99 -10.35
N ASP A 113 -22.73 42.04 -10.36
CA ASP A 113 -21.26 41.92 -10.39
C ASP A 113 -20.74 41.31 -9.07
N GLN A 114 -21.36 41.67 -7.95
CA GLN A 114 -21.05 41.12 -6.62
C GLN A 114 -21.45 39.64 -6.52
N LYS A 115 -22.60 39.25 -7.07
CA LYS A 115 -23.00 37.82 -7.14
C LYS A 115 -22.02 36.99 -7.94
N THR A 116 -21.50 37.55 -9.04
CA THR A 116 -20.49 36.90 -9.87
C THR A 116 -19.19 36.70 -9.09
N LEU A 117 -18.72 37.73 -8.39
CA LEU A 117 -17.53 37.64 -7.52
C LEU A 117 -17.69 36.60 -6.41
N VAL A 118 -18.85 36.55 -5.74
CA VAL A 118 -19.13 35.55 -4.69
C VAL A 118 -19.16 34.13 -5.26
N GLY A 119 -19.71 33.92 -6.46
CA GLY A 119 -19.67 32.63 -7.15
C GLY A 119 -18.25 32.17 -7.52
N ILE A 120 -17.39 33.11 -7.94
CA ILE A 120 -15.96 32.83 -8.20
C ILE A 120 -15.24 32.47 -6.89
N LEU A 121 -15.48 33.21 -5.80
CA LEU A 121 -14.89 32.93 -4.49
C LEU A 121 -15.28 31.55 -3.96
N GLU A 122 -16.57 31.19 -4.08
CA GLU A 122 -17.05 29.86 -3.70
C GLU A 122 -16.39 28.77 -4.55
N SER A 123 -16.30 28.97 -5.87
CA SER A 123 -15.66 28.01 -6.78
C SER A 123 -14.18 27.81 -6.43
N ASN A 124 -13.45 28.91 -6.18
CA ASN A 124 -12.04 28.86 -5.77
C ASN A 124 -11.87 28.19 -4.41
N LEU A 125 -12.76 28.44 -3.45
CA LEU A 125 -12.73 27.78 -2.13
C LEU A 125 -12.98 26.28 -2.26
N LEU A 126 -13.95 25.87 -3.08
CA LEU A 126 -14.21 24.47 -3.36
C LEU A 126 -13.04 23.82 -4.10
N GLU A 127 -12.38 24.54 -5.01
CA GLU A 127 -11.18 24.08 -5.73
C GLU A 127 -9.96 23.93 -4.81
N ILE A 128 -9.73 24.85 -3.87
CA ILE A 128 -8.69 24.70 -2.82
C ILE A 128 -8.97 23.48 -1.95
N VAL A 129 -10.25 23.14 -1.75
CA VAL A 129 -10.65 21.94 -1.01
C VAL A 129 -10.53 20.65 -1.85
N ARG A 130 -10.60 20.71 -3.19
CA ARG A 130 -10.53 19.52 -4.08
C ARG A 130 -9.33 18.59 -3.88
N PRO A 131 -8.06 19.07 -3.78
CA PRO A 131 -6.93 18.17 -3.55
C PRO A 131 -7.02 17.44 -2.20
N PHE A 132 -7.78 17.98 -1.25
CA PHE A 132 -8.04 17.39 0.06
C PHE A 132 -9.27 16.44 0.08
N VAL A 133 -9.92 16.26 -1.07
CA VAL A 133 -11.02 15.31 -1.28
C VAL A 133 -10.58 14.22 -2.28
N ALA A 134 -9.38 14.34 -2.86
CA ALA A 134 -8.90 13.50 -3.96
C ALA A 134 -8.75 12.01 -3.57
N ASP A 135 -8.42 11.70 -2.31
CA ASP A 135 -8.22 10.32 -1.87
C ASP A 135 -9.50 9.59 -1.44
N MET A 136 -10.62 10.31 -1.30
CA MET A 136 -11.94 9.67 -1.22
C MET A 136 -12.53 9.37 -2.62
N ASN A 137 -11.90 9.85 -3.71
CA ASN A 137 -12.57 10.07 -4.99
C ASN A 137 -12.23 9.11 -6.14
N ALA A 138 -11.49 8.02 -5.94
CA ALA A 138 -11.36 7.00 -6.99
C ALA A 138 -12.72 6.40 -7.41
N MET A 139 -13.76 6.51 -6.55
CA MET A 139 -15.14 6.14 -6.86
C MET A 139 -16.00 7.32 -7.36
N ASP A 140 -15.72 8.55 -6.91
CA ASP A 140 -16.52 9.75 -7.19
C ASP A 140 -16.34 10.32 -8.61
N GLU A 141 -15.24 10.03 -9.31
CA GLU A 141 -15.12 10.41 -10.73
C GLU A 141 -16.08 9.63 -11.64
N SER A 142 -16.60 8.47 -11.19
CA SER A 142 -17.54 7.67 -11.97
C SER A 142 -19.01 8.03 -11.68
N PHE A 143 -19.33 8.58 -10.50
CA PHE A 143 -20.69 8.80 -10.04
C PHE A 143 -21.16 10.25 -10.25
N THR A 144 -22.44 10.40 -10.56
CA THR A 144 -23.10 11.71 -10.54
C THR A 144 -23.35 12.14 -9.09
N PRO A 145 -23.49 13.45 -8.81
CA PRO A 145 -23.76 13.94 -7.45
C PRO A 145 -24.95 13.25 -6.75
N MET A 146 -25.98 12.90 -7.52
CA MET A 146 -27.15 12.18 -7.01
C MET A 146 -26.84 10.72 -6.65
N GLU A 147 -25.97 10.07 -7.43
CA GLU A 147 -25.51 8.71 -7.15
C GLU A 147 -24.59 8.65 -5.93
N ILE A 148 -23.77 9.68 -5.69
CA ILE A 148 -22.93 9.82 -4.50
C ILE A 148 -23.81 9.92 -3.24
N GLN A 149 -24.81 10.80 -3.25
CA GLN A 149 -25.76 10.95 -2.15
C GLN A 149 -26.49 9.64 -1.83
N ILE A 150 -26.95 8.94 -2.86
CA ILE A 150 -27.64 7.65 -2.70
C ILE A 150 -26.69 6.55 -2.22
N ALA A 151 -25.45 6.49 -2.72
CA ALA A 151 -24.44 5.55 -2.27
C ALA A 151 -24.10 5.75 -0.78
N HIS A 152 -23.99 7.00 -0.34
CA HIS A 152 -23.76 7.35 1.07
C HIS A 152 -24.90 6.83 1.97
N LEU A 153 -26.15 7.12 1.64
CA LEU A 153 -27.31 6.66 2.42
C LEU A 153 -27.46 5.12 2.38
N VAL A 154 -27.05 4.46 1.30
CA VAL A 154 -26.99 2.99 1.22
C VAL A 154 -25.91 2.42 2.14
N ARG A 155 -24.74 3.08 2.29
CA ARG A 155 -23.69 2.68 3.26
C ARG A 155 -24.21 2.71 4.69
N GLU A 156 -24.95 3.77 5.04
CA GLU A 156 -25.64 3.91 6.32
C GLU A 156 -26.72 2.84 6.57
N GLY A 157 -27.11 2.09 5.54
CA GLY A 157 -28.09 1.01 5.65
C GLY A 157 -29.54 1.45 5.45
N ARG A 158 -29.77 2.65 4.91
CA ARG A 158 -31.12 3.15 4.61
C ARG A 158 -31.78 2.36 3.49
N THR A 159 -33.09 2.17 3.60
CA THR A 159 -33.93 1.53 2.58
C THR A 159 -34.31 2.51 1.47
N ASN A 160 -34.74 2.02 0.30
CA ASN A 160 -35.17 2.89 -0.81
C ASN A 160 -36.30 3.86 -0.41
N LYS A 161 -37.18 3.44 0.51
CA LYS A 161 -38.28 4.27 1.00
C LYS A 161 -37.77 5.41 1.89
N GLU A 162 -36.79 5.12 2.74
CA GLU A 162 -36.17 6.13 3.61
C GLU A 162 -35.31 7.10 2.80
N ILE A 163 -34.52 6.61 1.84
CA ILE A 163 -33.72 7.44 0.94
C ILE A 163 -34.62 8.37 0.12
N ALA A 164 -35.75 7.86 -0.38
CA ALA A 164 -36.74 8.63 -1.11
C ALA A 164 -37.31 9.77 -0.25
N LEU A 165 -37.57 9.51 1.02
CA LEU A 165 -38.05 10.51 1.97
C LEU A 165 -36.98 11.58 2.26
N ILE A 166 -35.72 11.17 2.46
CA ILE A 166 -34.60 12.07 2.76
C ILE A 166 -34.29 12.99 1.57
N LEU A 167 -34.29 12.45 0.35
CA LEU A 167 -33.96 13.18 -0.86
C LEU A 167 -35.18 13.80 -1.55
N THR A 168 -36.38 13.63 -0.98
CA THR A 168 -37.65 14.14 -1.52
C THR A 168 -37.90 13.73 -2.99
N ILE A 169 -37.61 12.46 -3.33
CA ILE A 169 -37.79 11.87 -4.66
C ILE A 169 -38.60 10.57 -4.60
N ALA A 170 -39.10 10.10 -5.74
CA ALA A 170 -39.85 8.85 -5.78
C ALA A 170 -38.95 7.62 -5.44
N PRO A 171 -39.45 6.61 -4.70
CA PRO A 171 -38.70 5.37 -4.40
C PRO A 171 -38.22 4.64 -5.66
N ARG A 172 -38.97 4.76 -6.76
CA ARG A 172 -38.59 4.24 -8.08
C ARG A 172 -37.33 4.91 -8.64
N THR A 173 -37.20 6.21 -8.44
CA THR A 173 -36.04 7.01 -8.86
C THR A 173 -34.80 6.61 -8.07
N VAL A 174 -34.93 6.36 -6.76
CA VAL A 174 -33.84 5.79 -5.95
C VAL A 174 -33.38 4.44 -6.49
N GLY A 175 -34.33 3.56 -6.86
CA GLY A 175 -34.03 2.27 -7.49
C GLY A 175 -33.24 2.41 -8.80
N PHE A 176 -33.61 3.37 -9.64
CA PHE A 176 -32.90 3.67 -10.89
C PHE A 176 -31.45 4.12 -10.65
N HIS A 177 -31.23 5.04 -9.71
CA HIS A 177 -29.87 5.46 -9.36
C HIS A 177 -29.05 4.31 -8.75
N ARG A 178 -29.65 3.45 -7.92
CA ARG A 178 -28.95 2.26 -7.38
C ARG A 178 -28.51 1.28 -8.47
N GLU A 179 -29.30 1.13 -9.54
CA GLU A 179 -28.91 0.30 -10.68
C GLU A 179 -27.76 0.94 -11.47
N ASN A 180 -27.78 2.26 -11.67
CA ASN A 180 -26.65 2.94 -12.31
C ASN A 180 -25.37 2.84 -11.48
N ILE A 181 -25.47 2.93 -10.14
CA ILE A 181 -24.34 2.70 -9.23
C ILE A 181 -23.81 1.26 -9.41
N ARG A 182 -24.69 0.25 -9.48
CA ARG A 182 -24.28 -1.15 -9.73
C ARG A 182 -23.58 -1.33 -11.07
N ARG A 183 -24.05 -0.64 -12.12
CA ARG A 183 -23.44 -0.69 -13.46
C ARG A 183 -22.05 -0.10 -13.45
N LYS A 184 -21.88 1.07 -12.83
CA LYS A 184 -20.60 1.79 -12.70
C LYS A 184 -19.59 1.06 -11.81
N LEU A 185 -20.06 0.29 -10.81
CA LEU A 185 -19.22 -0.62 -10.00
C LEU A 185 -18.97 -1.99 -10.66
N GLY A 186 -19.49 -2.26 -11.86
CA GLY A 186 -19.31 -3.55 -12.53
C GLY A 186 -19.97 -4.75 -11.83
N ILE A 187 -21.01 -4.50 -11.03
CA ILE A 187 -21.74 -5.53 -10.26
C ILE A 187 -23.19 -5.75 -10.74
N ASN A 188 -23.59 -5.17 -11.87
CA ASN A 188 -24.95 -5.23 -12.42
C ASN A 188 -25.54 -6.65 -12.41
N ASN A 189 -24.73 -7.63 -12.83
CA ASN A 189 -25.15 -9.04 -12.99
C ASN A 189 -24.63 -9.98 -11.89
N LYS A 190 -24.09 -9.44 -10.80
CA LYS A 190 -23.58 -10.25 -9.69
C LYS A 190 -24.61 -10.26 -8.54
N LYS A 191 -24.85 -11.43 -7.93
CA LYS A 191 -25.64 -11.57 -6.69
C LYS A 191 -24.87 -11.05 -5.46
N VAL A 192 -24.38 -9.81 -5.55
CA VAL A 192 -23.60 -9.15 -4.49
C VAL A 192 -24.39 -7.95 -3.99
N ASN A 193 -24.41 -7.78 -2.67
CA ASN A 193 -25.10 -6.69 -2.01
C ASN A 193 -24.36 -5.36 -2.31
N LEU A 194 -25.09 -4.36 -2.79
CA LEU A 194 -24.50 -3.04 -3.07
C LEU A 194 -23.85 -2.42 -1.82
N ARG A 195 -24.47 -2.58 -0.64
CA ARG A 195 -23.94 -2.04 0.62
C ARG A 195 -22.62 -2.69 1.01
N SER A 196 -22.47 -4.00 0.85
CA SER A 196 -21.21 -4.68 1.22
C SER A 196 -20.07 -4.20 0.33
N VAL A 197 -20.31 -4.05 -0.98
CA VAL A 197 -19.31 -3.51 -1.92
C VAL A 197 -18.91 -2.08 -1.55
N LEU A 198 -19.89 -1.22 -1.25
CA LEU A 198 -19.64 0.16 -0.85
C LEU A 198 -18.91 0.30 0.50
N LEU A 199 -18.97 -0.72 1.36
CA LEU A 199 -18.23 -0.77 2.63
C LEU A 199 -16.82 -1.36 2.48
N SER A 200 -16.60 -2.24 1.51
CA SER A 200 -15.28 -2.82 1.21
C SER A 200 -14.40 -1.92 0.32
N CYS A 201 -14.97 -0.87 -0.27
CA CYS A 201 -14.28 0.10 -1.12
C CYS A 201 -14.00 1.43 -0.39
N GLY A 202 -13.96 1.43 0.95
CA GLY A 202 -13.71 2.63 1.77
C GLY A 202 -12.63 2.41 2.81
#